data_AF-A0ABD3LZQ4-F1
#
_entry.id   AF-A0ABD3LZQ4-F1
#
_cell.length_a   1.000
_cell.length_b   1.000
_cell.length_c   1.000
_cell.angle_alpha   90.00
_cell.angle_beta   90.00
_cell.angle_gamma   90.00
#
_symmetry.space_group_name_H-M   'P 1'
#
loop_
_entity.id
_entity.type
_entity.pdbx_description
1 polymer ?
#
loop_
_entity_poly.entity_id
_entity_poly.type
_entity_poly.pdbx_seq_one_letter_code
_entity_poly.pdbx_strand_id
1 'polypeptide(L)'
;MSIGIGIVALLVMQPWNDENNNNNNHDVGTPAPTTEPTDSALIALIATATTTPATTSTIMIADTTTTTTTLPPLLPCFADRNELLSAIDRYLTNEDCPSNSNCDVGKEYGWPMNSWCVSNITDMSKLFYDRRGFNEDISGWDVSNVWDMSEMFGNAAAFNGDLSSWDVSSVIDMSEMFYYAEAFNGDLSRWDVSYVTDMSEMFSDAYAFNGDLSSWDVSFVTDMSSMFFFAYAFNGDLSSWDVSSVTDMADMFFNATAFNGDLSSWDVSSVTVMSGMFYMSEAFNDDLSNWDVSSVTDMNNMFNTANAFNGDLSSWDVSSVTDMSGMFWNANAFNGDLSSWDVSSVTDMNNMFTNTYAFNGDLSSWDVSSVTDMSEMFFGAKAFNGDLSSWNISSVTDMSDMFSNATAFNGDLSSWDVSSVTDMSGMFYYANAFNGNLSSWNVIAVRDMSWMFFGAKAFNGGLSSWDVSSVTDTRWMFSSAEAFNGDLSSWDVSSVTDMSGMFFNADSFNGVLTSWDISSVTDMSKMFAKADAFNQDLCAWKDNFPYTSASK
;
A
#
# COMPACT_ATOMS: atom_id res chain seq x y z
N MET A 1 11.26 20.55 44.83
CA MET A 1 11.00 20.50 43.37
C MET A 1 11.28 19.06 42.96
N SER A 2 10.37 18.07 43.03
CA SER A 2 8.93 18.04 42.69
C SER A 2 8.72 18.58 41.27
N ILE A 3 8.21 17.83 40.28
CA ILE A 3 7.49 16.55 40.26
C ILE A 3 7.75 15.87 38.90
N GLY A 4 7.94 14.54 38.89
CA GLY A 4 7.72 13.70 37.73
C GLY A 4 6.35 13.03 37.81
N ILE A 5 5.72 12.75 36.68
CA ILE A 5 4.56 11.85 36.57
C ILE A 5 4.76 11.01 35.32
N GLY A 6 5.03 9.72 35.52
CA GLY A 6 4.70 8.68 34.56
C GLY A 6 3.25 8.27 34.76
N ILE A 7 2.58 7.90 33.68
CA ILE A 7 1.28 7.22 33.72
C ILE A 7 1.50 5.83 33.16
N VAL A 8 1.44 4.85 34.07
CA VAL A 8 1.17 3.45 33.80
C VAL A 8 -0.34 3.29 33.93
N ALA A 9 -1.03 2.96 32.86
CA ALA A 9 -2.42 2.52 32.92
C ALA A 9 -2.45 1.00 32.81
N LEU A 10 -2.60 0.37 33.96
CA LEU A 10 -2.99 -1.02 34.14
C LEU A 10 -4.54 -1.03 34.06
N LEU A 11 -5.14 -1.68 33.07
CA LEU A 11 -6.55 -2.07 33.15
C LEU A 11 -6.69 -3.58 33.04
N VAL A 12 -7.54 -4.05 33.95
CA VAL A 12 -7.70 -5.42 34.40
C VAL A 12 -8.59 -6.17 33.43
N MET A 13 -8.09 -7.31 32.94
CA MET A 13 -8.90 -8.39 32.39
C MET A 13 -9.91 -8.88 33.44
N GLN A 14 -11.19 -8.94 33.07
CA GLN A 14 -12.11 -9.94 33.60
C GLN A 14 -12.78 -10.68 32.44
N PRO A 15 -12.92 -12.02 32.54
CA PRO A 15 -13.48 -12.84 31.49
C PRO A 15 -15.00 -12.79 31.52
N TRP A 16 -15.61 -12.68 30.34
CA TRP A 16 -17.01 -13.04 30.14
C TRP A 16 -17.06 -14.41 29.48
N ASN A 17 -17.75 -15.33 30.14
CA ASN A 17 -18.01 -16.68 29.73
C ASN A 17 -19.53 -16.88 29.75
N ASP A 18 -19.98 -17.76 28.85
CA ASP A 18 -21.23 -18.52 28.84
C ASP A 18 -22.37 -18.06 27.90
N GLU A 19 -22.39 -18.77 26.76
CA GLU A 19 -23.41 -19.77 26.37
C GLU A 19 -24.80 -19.37 25.82
N ASN A 20 -25.17 -20.16 24.78
CA ASN A 20 -26.52 -20.55 24.32
C ASN A 20 -27.27 -19.47 23.50
N ASN A 21 -27.92 -19.72 22.34
CA ASN A 21 -28.56 -20.92 21.82
C ASN A 21 -29.14 -20.66 20.39
N ASN A 22 -29.04 -21.64 19.50
CA ASN A 22 -29.96 -22.07 18.42
C ASN A 22 -31.05 -21.18 17.79
N ASN A 23 -31.20 -21.46 16.49
CA ASN A 23 -32.43 -21.57 15.67
C ASN A 23 -33.16 -20.25 15.35
N ASN A 24 -33.67 -20.00 14.13
CA ASN A 24 -34.17 -20.88 13.08
C ASN A 24 -34.50 -20.03 11.83
N ASN A 25 -34.21 -20.55 10.64
CA ASN A 25 -35.16 -20.75 9.54
C ASN A 25 -36.13 -19.61 9.13
N HIS A 26 -35.91 -19.01 7.96
CA HIS A 26 -36.98 -18.64 7.00
C HIS A 26 -36.33 -18.51 5.61
N ASP A 27 -36.55 -19.48 4.73
CA ASP A 27 -37.69 -19.65 3.83
C ASP A 27 -37.56 -18.85 2.53
N VAL A 28 -37.75 -19.60 1.45
CA VAL A 28 -37.23 -19.41 0.11
C VAL A 28 -38.34 -18.77 -0.71
N GLY A 29 -38.10 -17.58 -1.23
CA GLY A 29 -39.05 -16.87 -2.09
C GLY A 29 -38.38 -16.36 -3.36
N THR A 30 -38.39 -17.18 -4.41
CA THR A 30 -38.11 -16.74 -5.79
C THR A 30 -39.13 -15.68 -6.22
N PRO A 31 -38.76 -14.75 -7.12
CA PRO A 31 -39.21 -14.92 -8.50
C PRO A 31 -38.15 -14.54 -9.56
N ALA A 32 -38.20 -15.27 -10.68
CA ALA A 32 -37.58 -14.91 -11.95
C ALA A 32 -38.52 -14.00 -12.79
N PRO A 33 -38.16 -13.63 -14.03
CA PRO A 33 -37.13 -12.66 -14.40
C PRO A 33 -37.78 -11.43 -15.09
N THR A 34 -37.25 -10.23 -14.85
CA THR A 34 -37.66 -9.04 -15.60
C THR A 34 -36.71 -8.78 -16.75
N THR A 35 -37.32 -8.54 -17.90
CA THR A 35 -36.78 -8.19 -19.20
C THR A 35 -35.87 -6.96 -19.18
N GLU A 36 -34.79 -7.01 -19.98
CA GLU A 36 -33.98 -5.85 -20.40
C GLU A 36 -34.84 -4.62 -20.74
N PRO A 37 -34.24 -3.42 -20.57
CA PRO A 37 -34.16 -2.56 -21.73
C PRO A 37 -32.75 -2.00 -21.96
N THR A 38 -32.47 -1.95 -23.25
CA THR A 38 -31.36 -1.33 -23.94
C THR A 38 -31.12 0.12 -23.58
N ASP A 39 -29.82 0.43 -23.57
CA ASP A 39 -29.14 1.72 -23.66
C ASP A 39 -29.83 2.83 -24.50
N SER A 40 -29.47 4.08 -24.18
CA SER A 40 -29.80 5.37 -24.82
C SER A 40 -30.99 6.17 -24.29
N ALA A 41 -30.72 7.14 -23.39
CA ALA A 41 -30.93 8.57 -23.67
C ALA A 41 -30.58 9.43 -22.43
N LEU A 42 -29.34 9.92 -22.41
CA LEU A 42 -28.90 11.04 -21.57
C LEU A 42 -29.50 12.36 -22.13
N ILE A 43 -29.84 13.27 -21.22
CA ILE A 43 -30.16 14.70 -21.44
C ILE A 43 -31.57 15.02 -21.97
N ALA A 44 -32.49 15.35 -21.05
CA ALA A 44 -33.29 16.60 -21.05
C ALA A 44 -34.59 16.45 -20.23
N LEU A 45 -34.63 16.95 -18.98
CA LEU A 45 -35.90 17.37 -18.37
C LEU A 45 -35.74 18.32 -17.18
N ILE A 46 -35.59 19.63 -17.42
CA ILE A 46 -36.06 20.65 -16.47
C ILE A 46 -36.84 21.70 -17.24
N ALA A 47 -38.16 21.59 -17.21
CA ALA A 47 -39.05 22.75 -17.23
C ALA A 47 -40.47 22.37 -16.77
N THR A 48 -40.99 23.20 -15.87
CA THR A 48 -42.41 23.50 -15.55
C THR A 48 -42.93 23.02 -14.18
N ALA A 49 -42.63 23.81 -13.14
CA ALA A 49 -43.53 23.93 -11.98
C ALA A 49 -44.55 25.04 -12.25
N THR A 50 -45.82 24.65 -12.24
CA THR A 50 -47.00 25.49 -12.49
C THR A 50 -47.46 26.14 -11.19
N THR A 51 -47.81 27.42 -11.27
CA THR A 51 -48.44 28.18 -10.18
C THR A 51 -49.93 27.89 -10.13
N THR A 52 -50.49 27.66 -8.94
CA THR A 52 -51.94 27.74 -8.69
C THR A 52 -52.24 28.47 -7.36
N PRO A 53 -53.41 29.12 -7.24
CA PRO A 53 -53.52 30.42 -6.58
C PRO A 53 -54.09 30.39 -5.15
N ALA A 54 -53.82 31.49 -4.45
CA ALA A 54 -54.24 31.81 -3.10
C ALA A 54 -55.77 31.87 -2.91
N THR A 55 -56.22 31.36 -1.76
CA THR A 55 -57.56 31.59 -1.20
C THR A 55 -57.59 32.90 -0.43
N THR A 56 -58.57 33.74 -0.74
CA THR A 56 -58.86 34.99 -0.03
C THR A 56 -59.64 34.71 1.25
N SER A 57 -59.21 35.32 2.35
CA SER A 57 -60.05 35.51 3.55
C SER A 57 -59.80 36.91 4.12
N THR A 58 -60.87 37.69 4.15
CA THR A 58 -60.91 39.08 4.59
C THR A 58 -61.02 39.14 6.11
N ILE A 59 -60.06 39.77 6.81
CA ILE A 59 -60.25 40.22 8.20
C ILE A 59 -59.71 41.64 8.37
N MET A 60 -60.66 42.52 8.71
CA MET A 60 -60.67 43.77 9.47
C MET A 60 -59.36 44.51 9.80
N ILE A 61 -59.44 45.81 9.52
CA ILE A 61 -58.47 46.88 9.70
C ILE A 61 -58.22 47.17 11.19
N ALA A 62 -56.95 47.31 11.58
CA ALA A 62 -56.53 48.14 12.69
C ALA A 62 -55.29 48.94 12.28
N ASP A 63 -55.43 50.25 12.40
CA ASP A 63 -54.48 51.32 12.13
C ASP A 63 -53.34 51.33 13.16
N THR A 64 -52.09 51.24 12.71
CA THR A 64 -50.92 51.80 13.41
C THR A 64 -49.73 52.02 12.46
N THR A 65 -49.43 53.31 12.22
CA THR A 65 -48.10 53.91 12.03
C THR A 65 -47.15 53.29 11.02
N THR A 66 -47.09 53.91 9.84
CA THR A 66 -46.04 53.78 8.83
C THR A 66 -44.69 54.27 9.34
N THR A 67 -43.81 53.36 9.75
CA THR A 67 -42.36 53.51 9.58
C THR A 67 -41.97 52.77 8.31
N THR A 68 -41.68 53.50 7.25
CA THR A 68 -41.01 52.99 6.06
C THR A 68 -39.58 52.62 6.42
N THR A 69 -39.37 51.43 6.98
CA THR A 69 -38.07 50.77 6.92
C THR A 69 -37.90 50.30 5.49
N THR A 70 -37.12 51.05 4.71
CA THR A 70 -36.55 50.55 3.46
C THR A 70 -35.82 49.26 3.80
N LEU A 71 -36.27 48.13 3.25
CA LEU A 71 -35.50 46.88 3.30
C LEU A 71 -34.07 47.19 2.85
N PRO A 72 -33.04 46.73 3.58
CA PRO A 72 -31.67 46.85 3.11
C PRO A 72 -31.59 46.27 1.68
N PRO A 73 -30.78 46.86 0.79
CA PRO A 73 -30.60 46.31 -0.55
C PRO A 73 -30.18 44.83 -0.42
N LEU A 74 -30.92 43.95 -1.09
CA LEU A 74 -30.52 42.55 -1.24
C LEU A 74 -29.12 42.53 -1.86
N LEU A 75 -28.15 41.99 -1.12
CA LEU A 75 -26.81 41.77 -1.63
C LEU A 75 -26.86 40.76 -2.79
N PRO A 76 -26.07 40.96 -3.85
CA PRO A 76 -26.10 40.09 -5.00
C PRO A 76 -25.55 38.70 -4.65
N CYS A 77 -26.13 37.68 -5.26
CA CYS A 77 -25.50 36.36 -5.31
C CYS A 77 -24.37 36.36 -6.33
N PHE A 78 -23.33 35.60 -6.07
CA PHE A 78 -22.24 35.39 -7.03
C PHE A 78 -22.81 34.80 -8.33
N ALA A 79 -22.35 35.32 -9.46
CA ALA A 79 -22.80 34.88 -10.79
C ALA A 79 -22.11 33.59 -11.24
N ASP A 80 -20.82 33.44 -10.88
CA ASP A 80 -20.01 32.29 -11.24
C ASP A 80 -18.86 32.04 -10.25
N ARG A 81 -18.20 30.89 -10.39
CA ARG A 81 -17.08 30.44 -9.55
C ARG A 81 -15.91 31.43 -9.54
N ASN A 82 -15.63 32.11 -10.66
CA ASN A 82 -14.49 33.03 -10.75
C ASN A 82 -14.74 34.32 -9.96
N GLU A 83 -15.98 34.82 -9.97
CA GLU A 83 -16.38 35.95 -9.13
C GLU A 83 -16.24 35.60 -7.64
N LEU A 84 -16.72 34.41 -7.23
CA LEU A 84 -16.58 33.92 -5.87
C LEU A 84 -15.12 33.76 -5.45
N LEU A 85 -14.30 33.08 -6.27
CA LEU A 85 -12.88 32.88 -6.00
C LEU A 85 -12.13 34.22 -5.85
N SER A 86 -12.40 35.18 -6.73
CA SER A 86 -11.84 36.53 -6.64
C SER A 86 -12.25 37.26 -5.35
N ALA A 87 -13.49 37.10 -4.90
CA ALA A 87 -13.95 37.66 -3.63
C ALA A 87 -13.29 36.97 -2.43
N ILE A 88 -13.12 35.64 -2.45
CA ILE A 88 -12.37 34.88 -1.43
C ILE A 88 -10.93 35.41 -1.35
N ASP A 89 -10.24 35.55 -2.49
CA ASP A 89 -8.87 36.08 -2.53
C ASP A 89 -8.77 37.47 -1.91
N ARG A 90 -9.68 38.38 -2.28
CA ARG A 90 -9.74 39.72 -1.71
C ARG A 90 -10.07 39.73 -0.23
N TYR A 91 -10.89 38.78 0.23
CA TYR A 91 -11.26 38.63 1.64
C TYR A 91 -10.08 38.16 2.47
N LEU A 92 -9.35 37.15 2.01
CA LEU A 92 -8.27 36.52 2.77
C LEU A 92 -6.93 37.28 2.68
N THR A 93 -6.68 38.01 1.60
CA THR A 93 -5.45 38.82 1.45
C THR A 93 -5.51 40.15 2.21
N ASN A 94 -6.70 40.60 2.61
CA ASN A 94 -6.89 41.80 3.41
C ASN A 94 -7.00 41.43 4.89
N GLU A 95 -5.94 41.66 5.66
CA GLU A 95 -5.86 41.30 7.08
C GLU A 95 -7.01 41.84 7.95
N ASP A 96 -7.65 42.94 7.54
CA ASP A 96 -8.77 43.52 8.28
C ASP A 96 -10.11 42.83 7.95
N CYS A 97 -10.28 42.24 6.75
CA CYS A 97 -11.56 41.71 6.27
C CYS A 97 -12.22 40.70 7.24
N PRO A 98 -11.50 39.68 7.76
CA PRO A 98 -12.08 38.72 8.71
C PRO A 98 -12.67 39.35 9.98
N SER A 99 -12.12 40.49 10.42
CA SER A 99 -12.50 41.14 11.68
C SER A 99 -13.26 42.46 11.50
N ASN A 100 -13.50 42.89 10.26
CA ASN A 100 -14.06 44.20 9.94
C ASN A 100 -15.23 44.11 8.96
N SER A 101 -16.45 44.31 9.47
CA SER A 101 -17.68 44.32 8.66
C SER A 101 -17.75 45.42 7.60
N ASN A 102 -16.85 46.41 7.64
CA ASN A 102 -16.78 47.50 6.67
C ASN A 102 -15.70 47.31 5.60
N CYS A 103 -15.08 46.14 5.51
CA CYS A 103 -14.15 45.85 4.44
C CYS A 103 -14.82 45.91 3.06
N ASP A 104 -14.03 46.12 2.00
CA ASP A 104 -14.61 46.39 0.68
C ASP A 104 -15.40 45.20 0.13
N VAL A 105 -14.91 43.97 0.34
CA VAL A 105 -15.64 42.73 -0.03
C VAL A 105 -16.91 42.58 0.82
N GLY A 106 -16.82 42.90 2.12
CA GLY A 106 -17.95 42.82 3.04
C GLY A 106 -19.11 43.75 2.69
N LYS A 107 -18.81 44.93 2.13
CA LYS A 107 -19.82 45.85 1.59
C LYS A 107 -20.45 45.38 0.29
N GLU A 108 -19.70 44.61 -0.50
CA GLU A 108 -20.10 44.16 -1.84
C GLU A 108 -20.97 42.92 -1.78
N TYR A 109 -20.61 41.93 -0.95
CA TYR A 109 -21.25 40.61 -0.90
C TYR A 109 -21.80 40.23 0.49
N GLY A 110 -21.49 41.00 1.53
CA GLY A 110 -21.92 40.75 2.91
C GLY A 110 -20.78 40.36 3.85
N TRP A 111 -21.03 40.47 5.15
CA TRP A 111 -20.08 40.09 6.21
C TRP A 111 -20.83 39.47 7.40
N PRO A 112 -20.32 38.40 8.03
CA PRO A 112 -19.08 37.68 7.69
C PRO A 112 -19.19 36.87 6.38
N MET A 113 -18.12 36.18 5.96
CA MET A 113 -18.13 35.37 4.72
C MET A 113 -19.26 34.33 4.70
N ASN A 114 -19.69 33.85 5.87
CA ASN A 114 -20.86 32.99 6.02
C ASN A 114 -22.18 33.58 5.46
N SER A 115 -22.27 34.92 5.32
CA SER A 115 -23.49 35.58 4.81
C SER A 115 -23.55 35.68 3.28
N TRP A 116 -22.56 35.14 2.57
CA TRP A 116 -22.46 35.26 1.11
C TRP A 116 -23.50 34.39 0.41
N CYS A 117 -24.15 34.94 -0.61
CA CYS A 117 -25.09 34.18 -1.42
C CYS A 117 -24.36 33.44 -2.55
N VAL A 118 -24.19 32.12 -2.37
CA VAL A 118 -23.51 31.22 -3.32
C VAL A 118 -24.47 30.27 -4.06
N SER A 119 -25.78 30.46 -3.92
CA SER A 119 -26.80 29.51 -4.44
C SER A 119 -26.81 29.33 -5.96
N ASN A 120 -26.14 30.19 -6.73
CA ASN A 120 -26.00 30.04 -8.19
C ASN A 120 -24.73 29.28 -8.60
N ILE A 121 -23.85 28.98 -7.64
CA ILE A 121 -22.57 28.32 -7.90
C ILE A 121 -22.83 26.82 -8.00
N THR A 122 -22.35 26.23 -9.09
CA THR A 122 -22.50 24.79 -9.36
C THR A 122 -21.17 24.04 -9.31
N ASP A 123 -20.06 24.76 -9.37
CA ASP A 123 -18.69 24.25 -9.29
C ASP A 123 -17.99 25.04 -8.18
N MET A 124 -17.56 24.31 -7.14
CA MET A 124 -16.81 24.83 -5.99
C MET A 124 -15.39 24.24 -5.93
N SER A 125 -14.93 23.64 -7.02
CA SER A 125 -13.60 23.04 -7.08
C SER A 125 -12.53 24.04 -6.66
N LYS A 126 -11.52 23.62 -5.90
CA LYS A 126 -10.34 24.42 -5.51
C LYS A 126 -10.60 25.80 -4.89
N LEU A 127 -11.79 26.12 -4.36
CA LEU A 127 -12.08 27.48 -3.85
C LEU A 127 -11.14 27.91 -2.71
N PHE A 128 -10.76 26.97 -1.85
CA PHE A 128 -9.84 27.17 -0.73
C PHE A 128 -8.54 26.39 -0.87
N TYR A 129 -8.22 25.94 -2.09
CA TYR A 129 -6.99 25.21 -2.38
C TYR A 129 -5.73 26.03 -2.02
N ASP A 130 -4.73 25.37 -1.42
CA ASP A 130 -3.47 25.95 -0.94
C ASP A 130 -3.62 27.05 0.13
N ARG A 131 -4.83 27.22 0.70
CA ARG A 131 -5.07 28.20 1.76
C ARG A 131 -4.84 27.58 3.13
N ARG A 132 -3.59 27.23 3.43
CA ARG A 132 -3.19 26.49 4.65
C ARG A 132 -3.76 27.00 5.98
N GLY A 133 -3.97 28.30 6.13
CA GLY A 133 -4.52 28.91 7.35
C GLY A 133 -6.04 29.11 7.35
N PHE A 134 -6.74 28.67 6.30
CA PHE A 134 -8.17 28.90 6.15
C PHE A 134 -8.98 28.08 7.16
N ASN A 135 -9.84 28.75 7.93
CA ASN A 135 -10.78 28.12 8.86
C ASN A 135 -11.96 29.05 9.20
N GLU A 136 -12.40 29.84 8.22
CA GLU A 136 -13.52 30.77 8.38
C GLU A 136 -14.86 30.03 8.35
N ASP A 137 -15.87 30.58 9.03
CA ASP A 137 -17.23 30.02 9.03
C ASP A 137 -17.92 30.20 7.67
N ILE A 138 -18.36 29.07 7.09
CA ILE A 138 -19.09 28.96 5.82
C ILE A 138 -20.33 28.04 5.95
N SER A 139 -20.74 27.74 7.17
CA SER A 139 -21.82 26.76 7.47
C SER A 139 -23.18 27.11 6.85
N GLY A 140 -23.44 28.40 6.60
CA GLY A 140 -24.66 28.97 6.05
C GLY A 140 -24.66 29.14 4.53
N TRP A 141 -23.64 28.66 3.83
CA TRP A 141 -23.63 28.61 2.37
C TRP A 141 -24.67 27.60 1.85
N ASP A 142 -25.45 28.02 0.85
CA ASP A 142 -26.39 27.16 0.14
C ASP A 142 -25.68 26.45 -1.02
N VAL A 143 -25.32 25.19 -0.80
CA VAL A 143 -24.54 24.35 -1.74
C VAL A 143 -25.40 23.33 -2.51
N SER A 144 -26.73 23.42 -2.43
CA SER A 144 -27.63 22.39 -2.98
C SER A 144 -27.57 22.23 -4.51
N ASN A 145 -26.97 23.20 -5.21
CA ASN A 145 -26.80 23.20 -6.67
C ASN A 145 -25.39 22.81 -7.13
N VAL A 146 -24.48 22.49 -6.19
CA VAL A 146 -23.09 22.15 -6.48
C VAL A 146 -22.99 20.70 -6.93
N TRP A 147 -22.32 20.46 -8.06
CA TRP A 147 -22.03 19.10 -8.57
C TRP A 147 -20.53 18.76 -8.49
N ASP A 148 -19.65 19.74 -8.37
CA ASP A 148 -18.20 19.57 -8.28
C ASP A 148 -17.65 20.28 -7.03
N MET A 149 -17.08 19.50 -6.11
CA MET A 149 -16.39 19.96 -4.91
C MET A 149 -14.91 19.53 -4.88
N SER A 150 -14.36 19.10 -6.03
CA SER A 150 -13.01 18.57 -6.13
C SER A 150 -11.97 19.56 -5.57
N GLU A 151 -11.07 19.09 -4.72
CA GLU A 151 -9.99 19.88 -4.12
C GLU A 151 -10.46 21.15 -3.37
N MET A 152 -11.75 21.27 -2.99
CA MET A 152 -12.30 22.52 -2.46
C MET A 152 -11.51 23.04 -1.25
N PHE A 153 -11.07 22.14 -0.35
CA PHE A 153 -10.22 22.42 0.80
C PHE A 153 -8.82 21.79 0.70
N GLY A 154 -8.38 21.45 -0.53
CA GLY A 154 -7.06 20.87 -0.76
C GLY A 154 -5.94 21.74 -0.17
N ASN A 155 -5.08 21.17 0.67
CA ASN A 155 -4.00 21.83 1.41
C ASN A 155 -4.47 22.99 2.32
N ALA A 156 -5.74 23.02 2.72
CA ALA A 156 -6.26 23.92 3.76
C ALA A 156 -6.01 23.32 5.17
N ALA A 157 -4.73 23.13 5.52
CA ALA A 157 -4.31 22.37 6.71
C ALA A 157 -4.98 22.74 8.05
N ALA A 158 -5.35 24.01 8.25
CA ALA A 158 -6.02 24.49 9.47
C ALA A 158 -7.55 24.32 9.47
N PHE A 159 -8.15 23.87 8.36
CA PHE A 159 -9.59 23.83 8.18
C PHE A 159 -10.24 22.75 9.06
N ASN A 160 -11.23 23.15 9.85
CA ASN A 160 -12.08 22.27 10.65
C ASN A 160 -13.46 22.93 10.89
N GLY A 161 -14.00 23.55 9.85
CA GLY A 161 -15.28 24.25 9.90
C GLY A 161 -16.47 23.28 10.01
N ASP A 162 -17.59 23.76 10.55
CA ASP A 162 -18.85 22.99 10.58
C ASP A 162 -19.51 23.00 9.21
N LEU A 163 -19.66 21.79 8.63
CA LEU A 163 -20.29 21.55 7.34
C LEU A 163 -21.55 20.66 7.45
N SER A 164 -22.01 20.40 8.68
CA SER A 164 -23.09 19.42 8.95
C SER A 164 -24.45 19.82 8.38
N SER A 165 -24.64 21.11 8.06
CA SER A 165 -25.87 21.68 7.48
C SER A 165 -25.88 21.73 5.95
N TRP A 166 -24.78 21.38 5.29
CA TRP A 166 -24.68 21.43 3.84
C TRP A 166 -25.53 20.35 3.18
N ASP A 167 -26.23 20.73 2.11
CA ASP A 167 -26.96 19.82 1.25
C ASP A 167 -26.09 19.44 0.05
N VAL A 168 -25.41 18.30 0.15
CA VAL A 168 -24.48 17.79 -0.87
C VAL A 168 -25.12 16.77 -1.81
N SER A 169 -26.46 16.64 -1.80
CA SER A 169 -27.17 15.59 -2.57
C SER A 169 -27.07 15.74 -4.09
N SER A 170 -26.47 16.83 -4.59
CA SER A 170 -26.25 17.08 -6.03
C SER A 170 -24.79 16.85 -6.44
N VAL A 171 -23.89 16.58 -5.50
CA VAL A 171 -22.45 16.45 -5.75
C VAL A 171 -22.15 15.13 -6.43
N ILE A 172 -21.31 15.19 -7.46
CA ILE A 172 -20.84 14.06 -8.27
C ILE A 172 -19.36 13.79 -8.01
N ASP A 173 -18.57 14.85 -7.85
CA ASP A 173 -17.11 14.79 -7.68
C ASP A 173 -16.70 15.38 -6.32
N MET A 174 -16.12 14.54 -5.46
CA MET A 174 -15.53 14.90 -4.17
C MET A 174 -14.03 14.57 -4.10
N SER A 175 -13.39 14.32 -5.26
CA SER A 175 -11.97 13.99 -5.33
C SER A 175 -11.13 15.05 -4.61
N GLU A 176 -10.18 14.62 -3.78
CA GLU A 176 -9.26 15.49 -3.04
C GLU A 176 -9.93 16.58 -2.18
N MET A 177 -11.24 16.51 -1.88
CA MET A 177 -11.98 17.63 -1.26
C MET A 177 -11.34 18.11 0.06
N PHE A 178 -10.80 17.21 0.88
CA PHE A 178 -10.07 17.47 2.12
C PHE A 178 -8.62 17.00 2.06
N TYR A 179 -8.03 16.86 0.86
CA TYR A 179 -6.62 16.54 0.67
C TYR A 179 -5.74 17.48 1.51
N TYR A 180 -4.84 16.96 2.35
CA TYR A 180 -4.00 17.74 3.27
C TYR A 180 -4.76 18.72 4.20
N ALA A 181 -6.03 18.49 4.49
CA ALA A 181 -6.76 19.20 5.53
C ALA A 181 -6.41 18.61 6.92
N GLU A 182 -5.16 18.75 7.34
CA GLU A 182 -4.55 18.05 8.49
C GLU A 182 -5.38 18.11 9.79
N ALA A 183 -6.06 19.24 10.05
CA ALA A 183 -6.87 19.46 11.24
C ALA A 183 -8.34 19.03 11.12
N PHE A 184 -8.79 18.61 9.94
CA PHE A 184 -10.20 18.37 9.66
C PHE A 184 -10.73 17.13 10.39
N ASN A 185 -11.82 17.30 11.13
CA ASN A 185 -12.57 16.22 11.78
C ASN A 185 -14.04 16.64 11.99
N GLY A 186 -14.62 17.28 10.97
CA GLY A 186 -16.00 17.76 11.00
C GLY A 186 -17.03 16.63 10.96
N ASP A 187 -18.25 16.91 11.43
CA ASP A 187 -19.37 15.97 11.34
C ASP A 187 -19.96 15.96 9.93
N LEU A 188 -19.86 14.81 9.26
CA LEU A 188 -20.37 14.55 7.91
C LEU A 188 -21.51 13.52 7.88
N SER A 189 -21.99 13.08 9.04
CA SER A 189 -22.93 11.95 9.17
C SER A 189 -24.30 12.18 8.51
N ARG A 190 -24.63 13.44 8.18
CA ARG A 190 -25.90 13.85 7.57
C ARG A 190 -25.82 14.08 6.06
N TRP A 191 -24.64 13.96 5.48
CA TRP A 191 -24.44 14.18 4.05
C TRP A 191 -25.11 13.07 3.25
N ASP A 192 -25.79 13.46 2.18
CA ASP A 192 -26.32 12.56 1.17
C ASP A 192 -25.33 12.50 0.01
N VAL A 193 -24.54 11.43 -0.04
CA VAL A 193 -23.50 11.21 -1.05
C VAL A 193 -23.92 10.25 -2.17
N SER A 194 -25.22 9.95 -2.29
CA SER A 194 -25.73 8.89 -3.18
C SER A 194 -25.54 9.17 -4.68
N TYR A 195 -25.01 10.33 -5.07
CA TYR A 195 -24.71 10.69 -6.46
C TYR A 195 -23.22 10.84 -6.74
N VAL A 196 -22.37 10.70 -5.71
CA VAL A 196 -20.92 10.83 -5.84
C VAL A 196 -20.38 9.61 -6.58
N THR A 197 -19.57 9.85 -7.61
CA THR A 197 -18.90 8.81 -8.39
C THR A 197 -17.40 8.73 -8.12
N ASP A 198 -16.80 9.81 -7.63
CA ASP A 198 -15.37 9.93 -7.37
C ASP A 198 -15.11 10.45 -5.96
N MET A 199 -14.44 9.63 -5.13
CA MET A 199 -13.97 9.97 -3.79
C MET A 199 -12.45 9.79 -3.66
N SER A 200 -11.73 9.73 -4.78
CA SER A 200 -10.28 9.57 -4.79
C SER A 200 -9.61 10.65 -3.95
N GLU A 201 -8.67 10.25 -3.10
CA GLU A 201 -7.87 11.14 -2.23
C GLU A 201 -8.70 12.08 -1.30
N MET A 202 -10.00 11.85 -1.12
CA MET A 202 -10.90 12.81 -0.45
C MET A 202 -10.41 13.21 0.95
N PHE A 203 -9.87 12.26 1.74
CA PHE A 203 -9.31 12.48 3.08
C PHE A 203 -7.82 12.15 3.14
N SER A 204 -7.11 12.16 2.01
CA SER A 204 -5.66 11.95 2.00
C SER A 204 -4.98 13.03 2.84
N ASP A 205 -4.06 12.63 3.72
CA ASP A 205 -3.35 13.49 4.67
C ASP A 205 -4.24 14.27 5.66
N ALA A 206 -5.52 13.89 5.81
CA ALA A 206 -6.40 14.42 6.84
C ALA A 206 -6.10 13.75 8.20
N TYR A 207 -4.93 14.05 8.78
CA TYR A 207 -4.35 13.34 9.92
C TYR A 207 -5.27 13.20 11.14
N ALA A 208 -6.13 14.18 11.40
CA ALA A 208 -7.05 14.20 12.53
C ALA A 208 -8.41 13.54 12.26
N PHE A 209 -8.70 13.17 11.02
CA PHE A 209 -10.03 12.75 10.59
C PHE A 209 -10.39 11.37 11.16
N ASN A 210 -11.54 11.30 11.83
CA ASN A 210 -12.16 10.08 12.32
C ASN A 210 -13.69 10.26 12.45
N GLY A 211 -14.28 10.92 11.43
CA GLY A 211 -15.72 11.20 11.39
C GLY A 211 -16.56 9.93 11.19
N ASP A 212 -17.83 10.00 11.59
CA ASP A 212 -18.81 8.93 11.34
C ASP A 212 -19.31 8.98 9.89
N LEU A 213 -19.04 7.92 9.13
CA LEU A 213 -19.41 7.75 7.73
C LEU A 213 -20.39 6.58 7.51
N SER A 214 -20.89 5.97 8.59
CA SER A 214 -21.67 4.72 8.53
C SER A 214 -23.02 4.86 7.82
N SER A 215 -23.52 6.08 7.63
CA SER A 215 -24.79 6.40 6.97
C SER A 215 -24.66 6.66 5.46
N TRP A 216 -23.44 6.72 4.93
CA TRP A 216 -23.20 7.09 3.54
C TRP A 216 -23.63 6.00 2.57
N ASP A 217 -24.35 6.39 1.52
CA ASP A 217 -24.65 5.54 0.37
C ASP A 217 -23.58 5.77 -0.70
N VAL A 218 -22.62 4.84 -0.79
CA VAL A 218 -21.49 4.90 -1.72
C VAL A 218 -21.69 4.02 -2.96
N SER A 219 -22.92 3.55 -3.22
CA SER A 219 -23.22 2.57 -4.28
C SER A 219 -22.93 3.02 -5.71
N PHE A 220 -22.74 4.34 -5.94
CA PHE A 220 -22.36 4.91 -7.23
C PHE A 220 -20.87 5.25 -7.36
N VAL A 221 -20.09 5.13 -6.28
CA VAL A 221 -18.65 5.44 -6.30
C VAL A 221 -17.91 4.38 -7.09
N THR A 222 -17.09 4.82 -8.04
CA THR A 222 -16.26 3.93 -8.89
C THR A 222 -14.78 4.00 -8.55
N ASP A 223 -14.34 5.11 -7.92
CA ASP A 223 -12.95 5.36 -7.55
C ASP A 223 -12.86 5.77 -6.06
N MET A 224 -12.15 4.96 -5.27
CA MET A 224 -11.82 5.22 -3.86
C MET A 224 -10.29 5.21 -3.64
N SER A 225 -9.51 5.35 -4.71
CA SER A 225 -8.06 5.32 -4.63
C SER A 225 -7.57 6.39 -3.65
N SER A 226 -6.67 6.00 -2.75
CA SER A 226 -6.05 6.88 -1.74
C SER A 226 -7.03 7.65 -0.84
N MET A 227 -8.30 7.25 -0.73
CA MET A 227 -9.32 8.03 0.00
C MET A 227 -8.92 8.36 1.45
N PHE A 228 -8.25 7.44 2.14
CA PHE A 228 -7.75 7.60 3.53
C PHE A 228 -6.21 7.49 3.62
N PHE A 229 -5.51 7.82 2.54
CA PHE A 229 -4.04 7.83 2.49
C PHE A 229 -3.46 8.73 3.59
N PHE A 230 -2.58 8.21 4.44
CA PHE A 230 -2.05 8.87 5.66
C PHE A 230 -3.10 9.39 6.65
N ALA A 231 -4.36 8.93 6.63
CA ALA A 231 -5.37 9.33 7.62
C ALA A 231 -5.13 8.62 8.97
N TYR A 232 -4.08 9.02 9.69
CA TYR A 232 -3.54 8.30 10.85
C TYR A 232 -4.56 7.96 11.93
N ALA A 233 -5.52 8.84 12.20
CA ALA A 233 -6.52 8.69 13.26
C ALA A 233 -7.76 7.90 12.83
N PHE A 234 -7.92 7.62 11.53
CA PHE A 234 -9.15 7.07 10.98
C PHE A 234 -9.35 5.61 11.37
N ASN A 235 -10.51 5.31 11.96
CA ASN A 235 -10.98 3.97 12.30
C ASN A 235 -12.52 3.95 12.36
N GLY A 236 -13.16 4.60 11.39
CA GLY A 236 -14.62 4.68 11.27
C GLY A 236 -15.25 3.33 10.89
N ASP A 237 -16.53 3.17 11.19
CA ASP A 237 -17.32 2.00 10.76
C ASP A 237 -17.75 2.17 9.29
N LEU A 238 -17.33 1.22 8.45
CA LEU A 238 -17.61 1.17 7.00
C LEU A 238 -18.38 -0.09 6.60
N SER A 239 -18.87 -0.86 7.58
CA SER A 239 -19.47 -2.19 7.35
C SER A 239 -20.79 -2.14 6.55
N SER A 240 -21.42 -0.97 6.47
CA SER A 240 -22.68 -0.72 5.74
C SER A 240 -22.49 -0.29 4.29
N TRP A 241 -21.25 -0.01 3.87
CA TRP A 241 -20.97 0.52 2.54
C TRP A 241 -21.22 -0.53 1.45
N ASP A 242 -21.93 -0.13 0.40
CA ASP A 242 -22.05 -0.89 -0.83
C ASP A 242 -20.96 -0.46 -1.81
N VAL A 243 -19.86 -1.22 -1.84
CA VAL A 243 -18.70 -0.95 -2.71
C VAL A 243 -18.73 -1.73 -4.03
N SER A 244 -19.86 -2.33 -4.39
CA SER A 244 -19.97 -3.22 -5.56
C SER A 244 -19.69 -2.55 -6.92
N SER A 245 -19.75 -1.22 -6.98
CA SER A 245 -19.42 -0.40 -8.16
C SER A 245 -17.96 0.05 -8.22
N VAL A 246 -17.18 -0.11 -7.14
CA VAL A 246 -15.81 0.39 -7.05
C VAL A 246 -14.89 -0.48 -7.91
N THR A 247 -14.06 0.17 -8.73
CA THR A 247 -13.10 -0.49 -9.61
C THR A 247 -11.64 -0.28 -9.20
N ASP A 248 -11.37 0.80 -8.45
CA ASP A 248 -10.04 1.18 -7.98
C ASP A 248 -10.06 1.45 -6.47
N MET A 249 -9.25 0.69 -5.72
CA MET A 249 -9.02 0.84 -4.27
C MET A 249 -7.52 1.00 -3.96
N ALA A 250 -6.71 1.38 -4.96
CA ALA A 250 -5.28 1.58 -4.78
C ALA A 250 -5.00 2.49 -3.59
N ASP A 251 -4.13 2.07 -2.68
CA ASP A 251 -3.64 2.86 -1.55
C ASP A 251 -4.73 3.43 -0.60
N MET A 252 -5.97 2.92 -0.66
CA MET A 252 -7.13 3.49 0.07
C MET A 252 -6.86 3.71 1.56
N PHE A 253 -6.19 2.77 2.24
CA PHE A 253 -5.80 2.84 3.64
C PHE A 253 -4.28 2.87 3.84
N PHE A 254 -3.53 3.35 2.85
CA PHE A 254 -2.07 3.48 2.98
C PHE A 254 -1.73 4.32 4.21
N ASN A 255 -0.97 3.75 5.14
CA ASN A 255 -0.53 4.35 6.39
C ASN A 255 -1.66 4.92 7.27
N ALA A 256 -2.87 4.39 7.16
CA ALA A 256 -3.97 4.61 8.09
C ALA A 256 -3.71 3.80 9.38
N THR A 257 -2.70 4.19 10.15
CA THR A 257 -2.12 3.33 11.23
C THR A 257 -3.10 2.85 12.30
N ALA A 258 -4.20 3.57 12.54
CA ALA A 258 -5.23 3.20 13.52
C ALA A 258 -6.34 2.32 12.94
N PHE A 259 -6.41 2.17 11.61
CA PHE A 259 -7.51 1.52 10.93
C PHE A 259 -7.54 0.01 11.16
N ASN A 260 -8.67 -0.47 11.63
CA ASN A 260 -9.03 -1.89 11.78
C ASN A 260 -10.57 -2.03 11.76
N GLY A 261 -11.22 -1.35 10.81
CA GLY A 261 -12.67 -1.44 10.58
C GLY A 261 -13.08 -2.79 9.99
N ASP A 262 -14.34 -3.18 10.19
CA ASP A 262 -14.93 -4.40 9.61
C ASP A 262 -15.28 -4.17 8.13
N LEU A 263 -14.64 -4.95 7.26
CA LEU A 263 -14.81 -4.94 5.80
C LEU A 263 -15.32 -6.28 5.27
N SER A 264 -15.73 -7.19 6.16
CA SER A 264 -16.12 -8.56 5.81
C SER A 264 -17.38 -8.65 4.93
N SER A 265 -18.18 -7.58 4.89
CA SER A 265 -19.42 -7.45 4.11
C SER A 265 -19.22 -6.88 2.71
N TRP A 266 -18.04 -6.37 2.39
CA TRP A 266 -17.78 -5.67 1.13
C TRP A 266 -17.82 -6.62 -0.08
N ASP A 267 -18.55 -6.24 -1.11
CA ASP A 267 -18.52 -6.88 -2.43
C ASP A 267 -17.45 -6.20 -3.29
N VAL A 268 -16.26 -6.80 -3.33
CA VAL A 268 -15.11 -6.31 -4.10
C VAL A 268 -14.96 -6.94 -5.48
N SER A 269 -15.99 -7.64 -5.98
CA SER A 269 -15.92 -8.41 -7.24
C SER A 269 -15.67 -7.57 -8.50
N SER A 270 -15.95 -6.26 -8.44
CA SER A 270 -15.68 -5.29 -9.50
C SER A 270 -14.30 -4.63 -9.43
N VAL A 271 -13.56 -4.81 -8.32
CA VAL A 271 -12.27 -4.14 -8.11
C VAL A 271 -11.21 -4.79 -8.98
N THR A 272 -10.41 -3.96 -9.65
CA THR A 272 -9.33 -4.41 -10.54
C THR A 272 -7.94 -4.05 -10.03
N VAL A 273 -7.84 -3.02 -9.16
CA VAL A 273 -6.58 -2.51 -8.59
C VAL A 273 -6.70 -2.44 -7.06
N MET A 274 -5.81 -3.13 -6.35
CA MET A 274 -5.68 -3.12 -4.89
C MET A 274 -4.24 -2.87 -4.42
N SER A 275 -3.40 -2.33 -5.31
CA SER A 275 -2.01 -1.95 -5.01
C SER A 275 -1.93 -1.12 -3.75
N GLY A 276 -1.13 -1.54 -2.77
CA GLY A 276 -0.85 -0.79 -1.56
C GLY A 276 -2.05 -0.49 -0.63
N MET A 277 -3.22 -1.11 -0.84
CA MET A 277 -4.47 -0.77 -0.12
C MET A 277 -4.30 -0.70 1.41
N PHE A 278 -3.52 -1.60 2.01
CA PHE A 278 -3.22 -1.64 3.46
C PHE A 278 -1.73 -1.46 3.78
N TYR A 279 -0.95 -0.84 2.88
CA TYR A 279 0.46 -0.54 3.10
C TYR A 279 0.63 0.27 4.40
N MET A 280 1.52 -0.14 5.31
CA MET A 280 1.75 0.49 6.62
C MET A 280 0.50 0.65 7.51
N SER A 281 -0.60 -0.05 7.23
CA SER A 281 -1.76 -0.13 8.15
C SER A 281 -1.44 -1.05 9.33
N GLU A 282 -0.65 -0.54 10.29
CA GLU A 282 -0.04 -1.35 11.35
C GLU A 282 -1.04 -2.12 12.22
N ALA A 283 -2.23 -1.56 12.46
CA ALA A 283 -3.27 -2.15 13.29
C ALA A 283 -4.20 -3.13 12.56
N PHE A 284 -4.18 -3.13 11.22
CA PHE A 284 -5.17 -3.84 10.40
C PHE A 284 -4.99 -5.37 10.47
N ASN A 285 -6.06 -6.07 10.83
CA ASN A 285 -6.14 -7.54 10.91
C ASN A 285 -7.60 -8.02 10.87
N ASP A 286 -8.35 -7.55 9.89
CA ASP A 286 -9.77 -7.92 9.73
C ASP A 286 -9.98 -9.20 8.90
N ASP A 287 -11.20 -9.75 8.91
CA ASP A 287 -11.57 -10.94 8.13
C ASP A 287 -11.92 -10.58 6.68
N LEU A 288 -11.06 -10.98 5.75
CA LEU A 288 -11.20 -10.77 4.31
C LEU A 288 -11.58 -12.04 3.54
N SER A 289 -11.96 -13.11 4.25
CA SER A 289 -12.15 -14.45 3.65
C SER A 289 -13.33 -14.53 2.65
N ASN A 290 -14.26 -13.58 2.68
CA ASN A 290 -15.41 -13.54 1.78
C ASN A 290 -15.19 -12.69 0.52
N TRP A 291 -14.04 -12.02 0.39
CA TRP A 291 -13.76 -11.17 -0.77
C TRP A 291 -13.59 -11.99 -2.04
N ASP A 292 -14.30 -11.60 -3.10
CA ASP A 292 -14.07 -12.10 -4.45
C ASP A 292 -13.05 -11.19 -5.16
N VAL A 293 -11.79 -11.62 -5.16
CA VAL A 293 -10.67 -10.89 -5.78
C VAL A 293 -10.35 -11.37 -7.21
N SER A 294 -11.22 -12.15 -7.83
CA SER A 294 -10.96 -12.79 -9.14
C SER A 294 -10.75 -11.80 -10.31
N SER A 295 -11.23 -10.56 -10.16
CA SER A 295 -11.05 -9.46 -11.12
C SER A 295 -9.76 -8.65 -10.90
N VAL A 296 -9.07 -8.83 -9.78
CA VAL A 296 -7.90 -8.02 -9.42
C VAL A 296 -6.68 -8.46 -10.23
N THR A 297 -5.97 -7.50 -10.82
CA THR A 297 -4.76 -7.76 -11.61
C THR A 297 -3.47 -7.29 -10.93
N ASP A 298 -3.57 -6.35 -9.99
CA ASP A 298 -2.44 -5.76 -9.26
C ASP A 298 -2.70 -5.78 -7.75
N MET A 299 -1.82 -6.49 -7.02
CA MET A 299 -1.81 -6.59 -5.56
C MET A 299 -0.44 -6.21 -4.97
N ASN A 300 0.37 -5.44 -5.72
CA ASN A 300 1.69 -5.10 -5.24
C ASN A 300 1.62 -4.34 -3.91
N ASN A 301 2.50 -4.68 -2.98
CA ASN A 301 2.60 -4.08 -1.66
C ASN A 301 1.30 -3.99 -0.83
N MET A 302 0.24 -4.75 -1.15
CA MET A 302 -1.09 -4.61 -0.52
C MET A 302 -1.05 -4.66 1.01
N PHE A 303 -0.22 -5.54 1.61
CA PHE A 303 -0.04 -5.69 3.06
C PHE A 303 1.39 -5.37 3.52
N ASN A 304 2.14 -4.61 2.73
CA ASN A 304 3.51 -4.24 3.09
C ASN A 304 3.52 -3.45 4.40
N THR A 305 4.26 -3.91 5.41
CA THR A 305 4.37 -3.32 6.74
C THR A 305 3.03 -3.30 7.52
N ALA A 306 2.03 -4.08 7.10
CA ALA A 306 0.83 -4.37 7.88
C ALA A 306 1.16 -5.35 9.02
N ASN A 307 1.85 -4.85 10.05
CA ASN A 307 2.51 -5.67 11.06
C ASN A 307 1.59 -6.64 11.83
N ALA A 308 0.33 -6.26 12.06
CA ALA A 308 -0.65 -7.07 12.77
C ALA A 308 -1.37 -8.09 11.88
N PHE A 309 -1.28 -7.95 10.55
CA PHE A 309 -2.11 -8.70 9.61
C PHE A 309 -1.75 -10.18 9.57
N ASN A 310 -2.76 -11.02 9.77
CA ASN A 310 -2.73 -12.48 9.66
C ASN A 310 -4.15 -13.02 9.35
N GLY A 311 -4.90 -12.29 8.52
CA GLY A 311 -6.24 -12.71 8.07
C GLY A 311 -6.19 -13.98 7.20
N ASP A 312 -7.33 -14.67 7.09
CA ASP A 312 -7.47 -15.83 6.21
C ASP A 312 -7.67 -15.38 4.76
N LEU A 313 -6.78 -15.81 3.88
CA LEU A 313 -6.78 -15.51 2.44
C LEU A 313 -6.94 -16.78 1.58
N SER A 314 -7.23 -17.93 2.19
CA SER A 314 -7.19 -19.23 1.52
C SER A 314 -8.28 -19.42 0.45
N SER A 315 -9.33 -18.59 0.49
CA SER A 315 -10.45 -18.59 -0.46
C SER A 315 -10.23 -17.70 -1.69
N TRP A 316 -9.20 -16.85 -1.68
CA TRP A 316 -8.97 -15.88 -2.74
C TRP A 316 -8.61 -16.55 -4.07
N ASP A 317 -9.30 -16.15 -5.14
CA ASP A 317 -8.92 -16.49 -6.51
C ASP A 317 -7.97 -15.41 -7.06
N VAL A 318 -6.67 -15.69 -7.01
CA VAL A 318 -5.62 -14.77 -7.47
C VAL A 318 -5.16 -15.06 -8.91
N SER A 319 -5.90 -15.88 -9.68
CA SER A 319 -5.48 -16.35 -11.01
C SER A 319 -5.32 -15.25 -12.07
N SER A 320 -5.93 -14.08 -11.84
CA SER A 320 -5.82 -12.89 -12.69
C SER A 320 -4.65 -11.96 -12.31
N VAL A 321 -4.01 -12.16 -11.16
CA VAL A 321 -2.96 -11.26 -10.66
C VAL A 321 -1.66 -11.47 -11.43
N THR A 322 -1.04 -10.38 -11.86
CA THR A 322 0.25 -10.41 -12.58
C THR A 322 1.43 -9.89 -11.76
N ASP A 323 1.16 -9.05 -10.75
CA ASP A 323 2.16 -8.44 -9.88
C ASP A 323 1.80 -8.66 -8.40
N MET A 324 2.69 -9.35 -7.67
CA MET A 324 2.61 -9.58 -6.22
C MET A 324 3.86 -9.04 -5.51
N SER A 325 4.61 -8.14 -6.15
CA SER A 325 5.84 -7.57 -5.61
C SER A 325 5.60 -6.93 -4.24
N GLY A 326 6.40 -7.32 -3.25
CA GLY A 326 6.34 -6.78 -1.89
C GLY A 326 5.02 -6.97 -1.14
N MET A 327 4.09 -7.82 -1.61
CA MET A 327 2.73 -7.93 -1.05
C MET A 327 2.70 -8.10 0.48
N PHE A 328 3.61 -8.89 1.05
CA PHE A 328 3.73 -9.14 2.50
C PHE A 328 5.06 -8.64 3.09
N TRP A 329 5.79 -7.76 2.40
CA TRP A 329 7.06 -7.24 2.92
C TRP A 329 6.85 -6.63 4.31
N ASN A 330 7.60 -7.08 5.33
CA ASN A 330 7.54 -6.61 6.72
C ASN A 330 6.18 -6.87 7.39
N ALA A 331 5.31 -7.72 6.84
CA ALA A 331 4.08 -8.18 7.49
C ALA A 331 4.43 -9.19 8.61
N ASN A 332 5.01 -8.71 9.70
CA ASN A 332 5.71 -9.53 10.69
C ASN A 332 4.90 -10.68 11.29
N ALA A 333 3.58 -10.51 11.45
CA ALA A 333 2.68 -11.52 12.01
C ALA A 333 2.15 -12.53 10.97
N PHE A 334 2.30 -12.26 9.69
CA PHE A 334 1.64 -12.99 8.62
C PHE A 334 2.20 -14.42 8.48
N ASN A 335 1.29 -15.40 8.53
CA ASN A 335 1.52 -16.83 8.30
C ASN A 335 0.22 -17.52 7.81
N GLY A 336 -0.55 -16.83 6.95
CA GLY A 336 -1.78 -17.35 6.35
C GLY A 336 -1.53 -18.55 5.43
N ASP A 337 -2.58 -19.34 5.19
CA ASP A 337 -2.55 -20.44 4.22
C ASP A 337 -2.74 -19.89 2.80
N LEU A 338 -1.76 -20.13 1.93
CA LEU A 338 -1.72 -19.70 0.54
C LEU A 338 -1.64 -20.89 -0.44
N SER A 339 -1.83 -22.12 0.06
CA SER A 339 -1.58 -23.35 -0.71
C SER A 339 -2.56 -23.56 -1.86
N SER A 340 -3.71 -22.88 -1.85
CA SER A 340 -4.76 -22.93 -2.86
C SER A 340 -4.57 -21.92 -3.99
N TRP A 341 -3.67 -20.94 -3.86
CA TRP A 341 -3.51 -19.85 -4.81
C TRP A 341 -2.98 -20.36 -6.16
N ASP A 342 -3.65 -19.94 -7.24
CA ASP A 342 -3.15 -20.09 -8.61
C ASP A 342 -2.32 -18.86 -9.00
N VAL A 343 -1.00 -18.99 -8.90
CA VAL A 343 -0.04 -17.92 -9.22
C VAL A 343 0.54 -18.03 -10.63
N SER A 344 -0.06 -18.84 -11.52
CA SER A 344 0.50 -19.13 -12.85
C SER A 344 0.60 -17.92 -13.79
N SER A 345 -0.19 -16.87 -13.52
CA SER A 345 -0.17 -15.59 -14.25
C SER A 345 0.84 -14.58 -13.71
N VAL A 346 1.41 -14.81 -12.53
CA VAL A 346 2.30 -13.85 -11.87
C VAL A 346 3.67 -13.84 -12.55
N THR A 347 4.16 -12.64 -12.86
CA THR A 347 5.48 -12.45 -13.49
C THR A 347 6.52 -11.85 -12.54
N ASP A 348 6.07 -11.11 -11.52
CA ASP A 348 6.92 -10.46 -10.52
C ASP A 348 6.52 -10.87 -9.10
N MET A 349 7.47 -11.48 -8.38
CA MET A 349 7.34 -11.88 -6.97
C MET A 349 8.49 -11.32 -6.12
N ASN A 350 9.19 -10.29 -6.61
CA ASN A 350 10.30 -9.74 -5.86
C ASN A 350 9.82 -9.22 -4.50
N ASN A 351 10.63 -9.40 -3.47
CA ASN A 351 10.32 -8.97 -2.11
C ASN A 351 9.01 -9.49 -1.47
N MET A 352 8.29 -10.44 -2.07
CA MET A 352 6.92 -10.80 -1.66
C MET A 352 6.82 -11.13 -0.15
N PHE A 353 7.80 -11.85 0.40
CA PHE A 353 7.88 -12.20 1.82
C PHE A 353 9.10 -11.61 2.54
N THR A 354 9.69 -10.52 2.02
CA THR A 354 10.84 -9.85 2.65
C THR A 354 10.52 -9.47 4.10
N ASN A 355 11.34 -9.93 5.04
CA ASN A 355 11.23 -9.73 6.49
C ASN A 355 9.88 -10.17 7.10
N THR A 356 9.18 -11.12 6.46
CA THR A 356 7.96 -11.73 7.02
C THR A 356 8.35 -12.79 8.05
N TYR A 357 8.77 -12.35 9.25
CA TYR A 357 9.50 -13.22 10.19
C TYR A 357 8.75 -14.50 10.61
N ALA A 358 7.42 -14.46 10.70
CA ALA A 358 6.59 -15.58 11.11
C ALA A 358 6.27 -16.56 9.98
N PHE A 359 6.46 -16.17 8.72
CA PHE A 359 5.97 -16.91 7.57
C PHE A 359 6.69 -18.25 7.37
N ASN A 360 5.90 -19.32 7.25
CA ASN A 360 6.31 -20.67 6.91
C ASN A 360 5.14 -21.45 6.26
N GLY A 361 4.38 -20.77 5.40
CA GLY A 361 3.26 -21.36 4.65
C GLY A 361 3.72 -22.42 3.63
N ASP A 362 2.80 -23.32 3.25
CA ASP A 362 3.04 -24.28 2.18
C ASP A 362 2.83 -23.63 0.81
N LEU A 363 3.88 -23.65 -0.01
CA LEU A 363 3.92 -23.07 -1.36
C LEU A 363 4.21 -24.14 -2.43
N SER A 364 4.17 -25.42 -2.07
CA SER A 364 4.62 -26.52 -2.93
C SER A 364 3.75 -26.74 -4.17
N SER A 365 2.52 -26.23 -4.17
CA SER A 365 1.55 -26.29 -5.27
C SER A 365 1.68 -25.17 -6.29
N TRP A 366 2.44 -24.10 -5.99
CA TRP A 366 2.51 -22.91 -6.83
C TRP A 366 3.19 -23.20 -8.17
N ASP A 367 2.54 -22.75 -9.26
CA ASP A 367 3.15 -22.70 -10.59
C ASP A 367 3.84 -21.36 -10.80
N VAL A 368 5.15 -21.33 -10.55
CA VAL A 368 5.98 -20.12 -10.71
C VAL A 368 6.66 -20.02 -12.08
N SER A 369 6.20 -20.79 -13.08
CA SER A 369 6.90 -20.90 -14.38
C SER A 369 6.92 -19.62 -15.22
N SER A 370 6.01 -18.68 -14.93
CA SER A 370 5.93 -17.35 -15.55
C SER A 370 6.79 -16.29 -14.86
N VAL A 371 7.30 -16.55 -13.66
CA VAL A 371 8.05 -15.58 -12.85
C VAL A 371 9.45 -15.37 -13.43
N THR A 372 9.87 -14.11 -13.56
CA THR A 372 11.20 -13.74 -14.05
C THR A 372 12.12 -13.16 -12.98
N ASP A 373 11.55 -12.56 -11.93
CA ASP A 373 12.26 -11.92 -10.82
C ASP A 373 11.79 -12.52 -9.47
N MET A 374 12.74 -13.10 -8.73
CA MET A 374 12.54 -13.61 -7.36
C MET A 374 13.52 -12.97 -6.37
N SER A 375 14.10 -11.82 -6.73
CA SER A 375 15.04 -11.10 -5.88
C SER A 375 14.40 -10.78 -4.52
N GLU A 376 15.16 -11.04 -3.45
CA GLU A 376 14.77 -10.82 -2.06
C GLU A 376 13.47 -11.53 -1.61
N MET A 377 12.86 -12.43 -2.39
CA MET A 377 11.51 -12.97 -2.10
C MET A 377 11.33 -13.50 -0.67
N PHE A 378 12.33 -14.16 -0.10
CA PHE A 378 12.36 -14.65 1.29
C PHE A 378 13.47 -14.00 2.14
N PHE A 379 13.97 -12.83 1.73
CA PHE A 379 14.97 -12.09 2.49
C PHE A 379 14.48 -11.91 3.92
N GLY A 380 15.23 -12.34 4.94
CA GLY A 380 14.87 -12.16 6.34
C GLY A 380 13.63 -12.94 6.80
N ALA A 381 13.04 -13.83 5.98
CA ALA A 381 11.94 -14.71 6.38
C ALA A 381 12.47 -15.82 7.32
N LYS A 382 12.75 -15.46 8.57
CA LYS A 382 13.56 -16.25 9.52
C LYS A 382 12.98 -17.64 9.81
N ALA A 383 11.66 -17.79 9.82
CA ALA A 383 10.96 -19.04 10.09
C ALA A 383 10.80 -19.94 8.85
N PHE A 384 10.98 -19.39 7.64
CA PHE A 384 10.64 -20.06 6.40
C PHE A 384 11.56 -21.26 6.13
N ASN A 385 10.93 -22.41 5.89
CA ASN A 385 11.55 -23.67 5.49
C ASN A 385 10.56 -24.54 4.68
N GLY A 386 9.76 -23.91 3.82
CA GLY A 386 8.79 -24.57 2.94
C GLY A 386 9.46 -25.44 1.88
N ASP A 387 8.71 -26.42 1.35
CA ASP A 387 9.16 -27.25 0.23
C ASP A 387 8.95 -26.49 -1.10
N LEU A 388 10.04 -26.29 -1.83
CA LEU A 388 10.08 -25.59 -3.13
C LEU A 388 10.57 -26.51 -4.26
N SER A 389 10.70 -27.81 -4.00
CA SER A 389 11.34 -28.76 -4.92
C SER A 389 10.57 -28.99 -6.22
N SER A 390 9.28 -28.67 -6.24
CA SER A 390 8.39 -28.77 -7.41
C SER A 390 8.43 -27.54 -8.32
N TRP A 391 9.00 -26.42 -7.87
CA TRP A 391 8.96 -25.16 -8.60
C TRP A 391 9.73 -25.24 -9.92
N ASN A 392 9.09 -24.76 -11.00
CA ASN A 392 9.75 -24.57 -12.28
C ASN A 392 10.28 -23.13 -12.38
N ILE A 393 11.57 -22.95 -12.10
CA ILE A 393 12.25 -21.65 -12.10
C ILE A 393 13.00 -21.35 -13.41
N SER A 394 12.76 -22.09 -14.50
CA SER A 394 13.56 -21.98 -15.74
C SER A 394 13.54 -20.60 -16.41
N SER A 395 12.53 -19.78 -16.08
CA SER A 395 12.32 -18.42 -16.61
C SER A 395 12.98 -17.34 -15.74
N VAL A 396 13.43 -17.67 -14.53
CA VAL A 396 13.96 -16.70 -13.57
C VAL A 396 15.37 -16.26 -13.99
N THR A 397 15.61 -14.95 -13.99
CA THR A 397 16.91 -14.35 -14.32
C THR A 397 17.62 -13.72 -13.12
N ASP A 398 16.87 -13.34 -12.09
CA ASP A 398 17.38 -12.69 -10.87
C ASP A 398 16.92 -13.47 -9.61
N MET A 399 17.89 -13.92 -8.82
CA MET A 399 17.69 -14.57 -7.51
C MET A 399 18.54 -13.90 -6.43
N SER A 400 18.95 -12.65 -6.65
CA SER A 400 19.75 -11.91 -5.70
C SER A 400 19.05 -11.84 -4.34
N ASP A 401 19.80 -12.15 -3.29
CA ASP A 401 19.36 -12.12 -1.89
C ASP A 401 18.10 -12.94 -1.54
N MET A 402 17.64 -13.85 -2.41
CA MET A 402 16.35 -14.56 -2.28
C MET A 402 16.14 -15.23 -0.92
N PHE A 403 17.16 -15.89 -0.34
CA PHE A 403 17.13 -16.52 0.99
C PHE A 403 18.11 -15.87 1.98
N SER A 404 18.55 -14.65 1.70
CA SER A 404 19.42 -13.88 2.57
C SER A 404 18.75 -13.71 3.94
N ASN A 405 19.44 -14.03 5.03
CA ASN A 405 18.95 -14.03 6.41
C ASN A 405 17.74 -14.96 6.68
N ALA A 406 17.35 -15.86 5.77
CA ALA A 406 16.35 -16.91 6.01
C ALA A 406 16.96 -18.03 6.88
N THR A 407 17.12 -17.76 8.17
CA THR A 407 18.02 -18.55 9.04
C THR A 407 17.60 -20.01 9.25
N ALA A 408 16.33 -20.34 9.07
CA ALA A 408 15.80 -21.71 9.19
C ALA A 408 15.83 -22.48 7.86
N PHE A 409 16.02 -21.80 6.74
CA PHE A 409 15.85 -22.39 5.41
C PHE A 409 16.92 -23.44 5.11
N ASN A 410 16.46 -24.64 4.73
CA ASN A 410 17.28 -25.77 4.29
C ASN A 410 16.49 -26.68 3.32
N GLY A 411 15.66 -26.08 2.45
CA GLY A 411 14.86 -26.78 1.45
C GLY A 411 15.70 -27.49 0.39
N ASP A 412 15.13 -28.52 -0.26
CA ASP A 412 15.75 -29.18 -1.41
C ASP A 412 15.54 -28.36 -2.68
N LEU A 413 16.64 -27.92 -3.29
CA LEU A 413 16.67 -27.13 -4.52
C LEU A 413 17.33 -27.88 -5.68
N SER A 414 17.58 -29.18 -5.52
CA SER A 414 18.39 -29.96 -6.48
C SER A 414 17.74 -30.15 -7.85
N SER A 415 16.42 -29.97 -7.95
CA SER A 415 15.64 -30.06 -9.18
C SER A 415 15.61 -28.77 -10.01
N TRP A 416 16.03 -27.64 -9.45
CA TRP A 416 15.90 -26.33 -10.07
C TRP A 416 16.79 -26.18 -11.32
N ASP A 417 16.19 -25.70 -12.41
CA ASP A 417 16.90 -25.32 -13.63
C ASP A 417 17.29 -23.83 -13.56
N VAL A 418 18.49 -23.57 -13.04
CA VAL A 418 19.05 -22.21 -12.90
C VAL A 418 19.78 -21.71 -14.16
N SER A 419 19.61 -22.37 -15.32
CA SER A 419 20.41 -22.06 -16.52
C SER A 419 20.15 -20.69 -17.14
N SER A 420 19.05 -20.03 -16.76
CA SER A 420 18.72 -18.66 -17.16
C SER A 420 19.16 -17.59 -16.15
N VAL A 421 19.55 -17.99 -14.94
CA VAL A 421 19.86 -17.05 -13.84
C VAL A 421 21.19 -16.34 -14.13
N THR A 422 21.17 -15.01 -14.05
CA THR A 422 22.35 -14.15 -14.26
C THR A 422 22.91 -13.56 -12.97
N ASP A 423 22.07 -13.39 -11.94
CA ASP A 423 22.45 -12.83 -10.64
C ASP A 423 22.07 -13.79 -9.50
N MET A 424 23.06 -14.21 -8.71
CA MET A 424 22.90 -15.00 -7.47
C MET A 424 23.59 -14.31 -6.28
N SER A 425 23.85 -13.02 -6.39
CA SER A 425 24.51 -12.26 -5.32
C SER A 425 23.69 -12.36 -4.03
N GLY A 426 24.36 -12.65 -2.91
CA GLY A 426 23.71 -12.73 -1.60
C GLY A 426 22.65 -13.84 -1.41
N MET A 427 22.41 -14.72 -2.39
CA MET A 427 21.26 -15.66 -2.38
C MET A 427 21.07 -16.43 -1.05
N PHE A 428 22.16 -16.86 -0.40
CA PHE A 428 22.17 -17.55 0.90
C PHE A 428 22.97 -16.80 1.98
N TYR A 429 23.09 -15.48 1.86
CA TYR A 429 23.78 -14.62 2.82
C TYR A 429 23.19 -14.80 4.23
N TYR A 430 23.98 -15.25 5.22
CA TYR A 430 23.52 -15.62 6.58
C TYR A 430 22.35 -16.63 6.65
N ALA A 431 22.13 -17.45 5.62
CA ALA A 431 21.24 -18.61 5.69
C ALA A 431 21.90 -19.74 6.51
N ASN A 432 21.95 -19.55 7.84
CA ASN A 432 22.80 -20.34 8.74
C ASN A 432 22.57 -21.86 8.67
N ALA A 433 21.31 -22.29 8.45
CA ALA A 433 20.94 -23.71 8.39
C ALA A 433 21.14 -24.34 7.01
N PHE A 434 21.35 -23.54 5.96
CA PHE A 434 21.33 -24.01 4.59
C PHE A 434 22.54 -24.92 4.29
N ASN A 435 22.25 -26.13 3.80
CA ASN A 435 23.22 -27.13 3.35
C ASN A 435 22.65 -28.01 2.21
N GLY A 436 21.87 -27.39 1.32
CA GLY A 436 21.24 -28.08 0.19
C GLY A 436 22.25 -28.63 -0.84
N ASN A 437 21.85 -29.67 -1.57
CA ASN A 437 22.66 -30.20 -2.67
C ASN A 437 22.44 -29.38 -3.95
N LEU A 438 23.49 -28.68 -4.39
CA LEU A 438 23.46 -27.82 -5.58
C LEU A 438 24.27 -28.38 -6.77
N SER A 439 24.73 -29.63 -6.69
CA SER A 439 25.65 -30.20 -7.69
C SER A 439 25.04 -30.37 -9.09
N SER A 440 23.72 -30.35 -9.22
CA SER A 440 23.00 -30.45 -10.50
C SER A 440 22.84 -29.12 -11.22
N TRP A 441 23.10 -27.99 -10.55
CA TRP A 441 22.84 -26.67 -11.09
C TRP A 441 23.74 -26.32 -12.28
N ASN A 442 23.13 -25.80 -13.34
CA ASN A 442 23.84 -25.25 -14.50
C ASN A 442 23.98 -23.73 -14.35
N VAL A 443 25.11 -23.27 -13.84
CA VAL A 443 25.36 -21.85 -13.53
C VAL A 443 26.03 -21.06 -14.66
N ILE A 444 26.00 -21.56 -15.91
CA ILE A 444 26.71 -20.97 -17.05
C ILE A 444 26.31 -19.50 -17.35
N ALA A 445 25.07 -19.14 -17.05
CA ALA A 445 24.55 -17.79 -17.28
C ALA A 445 24.86 -16.81 -16.13
N VAL A 446 25.32 -17.30 -14.98
CA VAL A 446 25.58 -16.47 -13.81
C VAL A 446 26.78 -15.56 -14.07
N ARG A 447 26.67 -14.29 -13.64
CA ARG A 447 27.72 -13.27 -13.74
C ARG A 447 28.18 -12.80 -12.36
N ASP A 448 27.25 -12.71 -11.42
CA ASP A 448 27.50 -12.26 -10.05
C ASP A 448 27.16 -13.38 -9.04
N MET A 449 28.17 -13.79 -8.26
CA MET A 449 28.05 -14.71 -7.11
C MET A 449 28.58 -14.06 -5.83
N SER A 450 28.68 -12.72 -5.81
CA SER A 450 29.16 -11.98 -4.66
C SER A 450 28.31 -12.32 -3.43
N TRP A 451 28.95 -12.57 -2.29
CA TRP A 451 28.29 -12.82 -1.01
C TRP A 451 27.36 -14.06 -0.95
N MET A 452 27.27 -14.88 -2.01
CA MET A 452 26.24 -15.91 -2.16
C MET A 452 26.09 -16.84 -0.95
N PHE A 453 27.19 -17.30 -0.35
CA PHE A 453 27.20 -18.17 0.85
C PHE A 453 27.85 -17.48 2.05
N PHE A 454 27.94 -16.16 2.06
CA PHE A 454 28.56 -15.43 3.17
C PHE A 454 27.82 -15.75 4.47
N GLY A 455 28.52 -16.28 5.48
CA GLY A 455 27.90 -16.62 6.75
C GLY A 455 26.90 -17.78 6.70
N ALA A 456 26.81 -18.54 5.60
CA ALA A 456 26.05 -19.79 5.52
C ALA A 456 26.81 -20.89 6.29
N LYS A 457 26.75 -20.85 7.62
CA LYS A 457 27.64 -21.61 8.51
C LYS A 457 27.61 -23.13 8.30
N ALA A 458 26.43 -23.68 8.01
CA ALA A 458 26.25 -25.11 7.79
C ALA A 458 26.64 -25.59 6.39
N PHE A 459 26.82 -24.67 5.43
CA PHE A 459 26.97 -25.01 4.02
C PHE A 459 28.29 -25.73 3.75
N ASN A 460 28.20 -26.94 3.18
CA ASN A 460 29.33 -27.74 2.71
C ASN A 460 28.93 -28.54 1.45
N GLY A 461 28.08 -27.95 0.59
CA GLY A 461 27.60 -28.57 -0.64
C GLY A 461 28.72 -28.79 -1.66
N GLY A 462 28.58 -29.84 -2.48
CA GLY A 462 29.52 -30.12 -3.59
C GLY A 462 29.25 -29.23 -4.79
N LEU A 463 30.27 -28.48 -5.24
CA LEU A 463 30.17 -27.49 -6.32
C LEU A 463 31.10 -27.77 -7.51
N SER A 464 31.77 -28.92 -7.52
CA SER A 464 32.80 -29.25 -8.53
C SER A 464 32.26 -29.39 -9.96
N SER A 465 30.95 -29.56 -10.13
CA SER A 465 30.27 -29.69 -11.42
C SER A 465 29.90 -28.36 -12.07
N TRP A 466 30.01 -27.25 -11.33
CA TRP A 466 29.61 -25.94 -11.82
C TRP A 466 30.55 -25.42 -12.91
N ASP A 467 29.98 -24.95 -14.01
CA ASP A 467 30.70 -24.19 -15.02
C ASP A 467 30.62 -22.70 -14.70
N VAL A 468 31.65 -22.20 -14.00
CA VAL A 468 31.77 -20.80 -13.57
C VAL A 468 32.52 -19.92 -14.57
N SER A 469 32.77 -20.40 -15.80
CA SER A 469 33.59 -19.71 -16.81
C SER A 469 33.08 -18.31 -17.19
N SER A 470 31.82 -18.01 -16.90
CA SER A 470 31.22 -16.70 -17.17
C SER A 470 31.05 -15.81 -15.94
N VAL A 471 31.38 -16.29 -14.74
CA VAL A 471 31.28 -15.50 -13.50
C VAL A 471 32.39 -14.45 -13.48
N THR A 472 32.03 -13.23 -13.11
CA THR A 472 32.96 -12.09 -13.06
C THR A 472 33.22 -11.56 -11.64
N ASP A 473 32.27 -11.75 -10.71
CA ASP A 473 32.38 -11.32 -9.31
C ASP A 473 32.09 -12.49 -8.36
N THR A 474 33.06 -12.79 -7.48
CA THR A 474 32.98 -13.82 -6.42
C THR A 474 33.34 -13.26 -5.06
N ARG A 475 33.32 -11.93 -4.90
CA ARG A 475 33.72 -11.27 -3.66
C ARG A 475 32.93 -11.83 -2.49
N TRP A 476 33.61 -12.18 -1.42
CA TRP A 476 33.03 -12.63 -0.16
C TRP A 476 32.13 -13.88 -0.24
N MET A 477 32.12 -14.60 -1.37
CA MET A 477 31.18 -15.68 -1.65
C MET A 477 31.10 -16.74 -0.54
N PHE A 478 32.21 -17.17 0.04
CA PHE A 478 32.27 -18.17 1.12
C PHE A 478 32.78 -17.60 2.44
N SER A 479 32.80 -16.27 2.59
CA SER A 479 33.33 -15.68 3.81
C SER A 479 32.45 -16.05 5.00
N SER A 480 33.07 -16.49 6.10
CA SER A 480 32.37 -16.99 7.29
C SER A 480 31.46 -18.21 7.05
N ALA A 481 31.62 -18.91 5.91
CA ALA A 481 31.03 -20.24 5.71
C ALA A 481 31.86 -21.29 6.47
N GLU A 482 31.67 -21.36 7.78
CA GLU A 482 32.52 -22.08 8.73
C GLU A 482 32.73 -23.57 8.38
N ALA A 483 31.70 -24.26 7.86
CA ALA A 483 31.75 -25.67 7.48
C ALA A 483 32.30 -25.94 6.06
N PHE A 484 32.43 -24.92 5.21
CA PHE A 484 32.69 -25.12 3.79
C PHE A 484 34.10 -25.63 3.52
N ASN A 485 34.20 -26.79 2.85
CA ASN A 485 35.45 -27.38 2.38
C ASN A 485 35.24 -28.17 1.06
N GLY A 486 34.39 -27.65 0.17
CA GLY A 486 34.07 -28.27 -1.12
C GLY A 486 35.26 -28.27 -2.08
N ASP A 487 35.28 -29.24 -3.01
CA ASP A 487 36.26 -29.26 -4.11
C ASP A 487 35.88 -28.25 -5.19
N LEU A 488 36.79 -27.32 -5.48
CA LEU A 488 36.67 -26.26 -6.47
C LEU A 488 37.76 -26.35 -7.56
N SER A 489 38.52 -27.45 -7.60
CA SER A 489 39.70 -27.58 -8.47
C SER A 489 39.38 -27.57 -9.97
N SER A 490 38.13 -27.89 -10.33
CA SER A 490 37.60 -27.91 -11.70
C SER A 490 37.10 -26.56 -12.21
N TRP A 491 36.97 -25.55 -11.34
CA TRP A 491 36.41 -24.25 -11.72
C TRP A 491 37.32 -23.51 -12.71
N ASP A 492 36.73 -23.04 -13.80
CA ASP A 492 37.35 -22.07 -14.71
C ASP A 492 37.03 -20.65 -14.24
N VAL A 493 37.96 -20.06 -13.50
CA VAL A 493 37.83 -18.69 -12.95
C VAL A 493 38.48 -17.63 -13.83
N SER A 494 38.81 -17.94 -15.10
CA SER A 494 39.54 -17.04 -15.99
C SER A 494 38.82 -15.73 -16.32
N SER A 495 37.50 -15.67 -16.13
CA SER A 495 36.67 -14.46 -16.28
C SER A 495 36.49 -13.66 -14.99
N VAL A 496 36.88 -14.21 -13.83
CA VAL A 496 36.68 -13.55 -12.53
C VAL A 496 37.64 -12.37 -12.39
N THR A 497 37.09 -11.21 -12.04
CA THR A 497 37.84 -9.96 -11.86
C THR A 497 37.98 -9.55 -10.40
N ASP A 498 37.07 -10.02 -9.54
CA ASP A 498 37.05 -9.74 -8.10
C ASP A 498 36.84 -11.04 -7.28
N MET A 499 37.82 -11.34 -6.42
CA MET A 499 37.82 -12.44 -5.45
C MET A 499 38.07 -11.93 -4.03
N SER A 500 37.85 -10.63 -3.79
CA SER A 500 38.10 -10.01 -2.48
C SER A 500 37.30 -10.71 -1.39
N GLY A 501 37.98 -11.14 -0.33
CA GLY A 501 37.37 -11.79 0.81
C GLY A 501 36.67 -13.14 0.53
N MET A 502 36.85 -13.77 -0.64
CA MET A 502 36.10 -14.97 -1.04
C MET A 502 36.06 -16.07 0.03
N PHE A 503 37.16 -16.31 0.75
CA PHE A 503 37.27 -17.29 1.84
C PHE A 503 37.64 -16.64 3.19
N PHE A 504 37.32 -15.36 3.38
CA PHE A 504 37.62 -14.68 4.63
C PHE A 504 36.93 -15.38 5.81
N ASN A 505 37.66 -15.77 6.85
CA ASN A 505 37.09 -16.48 8.00
C ASN A 505 36.34 -17.78 7.62
N ALA A 506 36.71 -18.45 6.53
CA ALA A 506 36.21 -19.77 6.17
C ALA A 506 37.03 -20.85 6.90
N ASP A 507 36.69 -21.09 8.17
CA ASP A 507 37.53 -21.83 9.13
C ASP A 507 37.93 -23.24 8.68
N SER A 508 37.06 -23.94 7.95
CA SER A 508 37.30 -25.32 7.47
C SER A 508 37.94 -25.41 6.09
N PHE A 509 38.02 -24.30 5.34
CA PHE A 509 38.36 -24.35 3.93
C PHE A 509 39.84 -24.65 3.69
N ASN A 510 40.10 -25.72 2.95
CA ASN A 510 41.44 -26.10 2.51
C ASN A 510 41.43 -26.79 1.12
N GLY A 511 40.53 -26.36 0.23
CA GLY A 511 40.39 -26.91 -1.13
C GLY A 511 41.58 -26.56 -2.04
N VAL A 512 41.90 -27.43 -3.00
CA VAL A 512 43.03 -27.24 -3.94
C VAL A 512 42.65 -26.22 -5.03
N LEU A 513 43.43 -25.14 -5.13
CA LEU A 513 43.18 -24.03 -6.07
C LEU A 513 44.27 -23.84 -7.14
N THR A 514 45.28 -24.71 -7.17
CA THR A 514 46.48 -24.54 -8.02
C THR A 514 46.20 -24.46 -9.52
N SER A 515 45.06 -24.98 -9.97
CA SER A 515 44.63 -25.02 -11.38
C SER A 515 43.99 -23.71 -11.86
N TRP A 516 43.60 -22.81 -10.94
CA TRP A 516 42.88 -21.59 -11.28
C TRP A 516 43.75 -20.62 -12.09
N ASP A 517 43.20 -20.15 -13.22
CA ASP A 517 43.76 -19.02 -13.97
C ASP A 517 43.25 -17.70 -13.38
N ILE A 518 44.12 -17.03 -12.63
CA ILE A 518 43.81 -15.76 -11.96
C ILE A 518 44.24 -14.52 -12.76
N SER A 519 44.59 -14.67 -14.05
CA SER A 519 45.17 -13.57 -14.84
C SER A 519 44.24 -12.36 -15.04
N SER A 520 42.93 -12.55 -14.93
CA SER A 520 41.93 -11.48 -14.99
C SER A 520 41.62 -10.84 -13.62
N VAL A 521 42.09 -11.41 -12.52
CA VAL A 521 41.77 -10.96 -11.16
C VAL A 521 42.49 -9.64 -10.86
N THR A 522 41.71 -8.63 -10.49
CA THR A 522 42.20 -7.30 -10.13
C THR A 522 42.17 -7.04 -8.62
N ASP A 523 41.21 -7.64 -7.91
CA ASP A 523 41.10 -7.58 -6.45
C ASP A 523 41.09 -8.99 -5.82
N MET A 524 42.07 -9.24 -4.95
CA MET A 524 42.17 -10.47 -4.12
C MET A 524 42.41 -10.11 -2.64
N SER A 525 42.03 -8.89 -2.25
CA SER A 525 42.20 -8.39 -0.88
C SER A 525 41.50 -9.30 0.12
N LYS A 526 42.18 -9.66 1.20
CA LYS A 526 41.63 -10.49 2.31
C LYS A 526 41.08 -11.87 1.90
N MET A 527 41.33 -12.37 0.70
CA MET A 527 40.74 -13.63 0.18
C MET A 527 40.82 -14.78 1.17
N PHE A 528 41.96 -14.97 1.85
CA PHE A 528 42.18 -16.02 2.86
C PHE A 528 42.41 -15.48 4.27
N ALA A 529 42.15 -14.19 4.52
CA ALA A 529 42.40 -13.65 5.84
C ALA A 529 41.48 -14.33 6.86
N LYS A 530 42.08 -14.87 7.94
CA LYS A 530 41.43 -15.72 8.96
C LYS A 530 40.90 -17.08 8.48
N ALA A 531 41.28 -17.54 7.29
CA ALA A 531 41.02 -18.93 6.87
C ALA A 531 42.05 -19.87 7.52
N ASP A 532 41.86 -20.20 8.79
CA ASP A 532 42.91 -20.82 9.62
C ASP A 532 43.33 -22.24 9.15
N ALA A 533 42.45 -22.98 8.48
CA ALA A 533 42.76 -24.29 7.90
C ALA A 533 43.52 -24.24 6.57
N PHE A 534 43.53 -23.09 5.88
CA PHE A 534 44.05 -22.98 4.53
C PHE A 534 45.58 -23.08 4.49
N ASN A 535 46.10 -24.12 3.81
CA ASN A 535 47.54 -24.40 3.75
C ASN A 535 48.04 -24.87 2.37
N GLN A 536 47.33 -24.52 1.30
CA GLN A 536 47.67 -24.93 -0.06
C GLN A 536 48.89 -24.20 -0.63
N ASP A 537 49.58 -24.86 -1.57
CA ASP A 537 50.65 -24.25 -2.36
C ASP A 537 50.05 -23.39 -3.48
N LEU A 538 50.38 -22.09 -3.50
CA LEU A 538 49.91 -21.14 -4.51
C LEU A 538 51.05 -20.60 -5.40
N CYS A 539 52.20 -21.30 -5.47
CA CYS A 539 53.33 -20.84 -6.29
C CYS A 539 52.99 -20.64 -7.77
N ALA A 540 52.00 -21.36 -8.30
CA ALA A 540 51.51 -21.22 -9.68
C ALA A 540 50.96 -19.81 -9.97
N TRP A 541 50.49 -19.10 -8.95
CA TRP A 541 49.87 -17.78 -9.08
C TRP A 541 50.88 -16.63 -9.12
N LYS A 542 52.16 -16.89 -8.82
CA LYS A 542 53.19 -15.86 -8.57
C LYS A 542 53.24 -14.75 -9.61
N ASP A 543 53.11 -15.07 -10.90
CA ASP A 543 53.27 -14.10 -11.99
C ASP A 543 51.99 -13.30 -12.28
N ASN A 544 50.83 -13.82 -11.88
CA ASN A 544 49.51 -13.22 -12.09
C ASN A 544 48.86 -12.70 -10.79
N PHE A 545 49.57 -12.79 -9.66
CA PHE A 545 49.04 -12.41 -8.36
C PHE A 545 48.85 -10.88 -8.28
N PRO A 546 47.65 -10.36 -7.90
CA PRO A 546 47.40 -8.93 -7.85
C PRO A 546 47.99 -8.31 -6.57
N TYR A 547 49.32 -8.19 -6.51
CA TYR A 547 50.07 -7.76 -5.32
C TYR A 547 49.65 -6.40 -4.74
N THR A 548 49.01 -5.55 -5.53
CA THR A 548 48.53 -4.22 -5.08
C THR A 548 47.26 -4.28 -4.24
N SER A 549 46.42 -5.31 -4.41
CA SER A 549 45.17 -5.50 -3.66
C SER A 549 45.29 -6.63 -2.63
N ALA A 550 46.13 -7.64 -2.87
CA ALA A 550 46.26 -8.84 -2.03
C ALA A 550 47.02 -8.66 -0.68
N SER A 551 47.06 -7.45 -0.10
CA SER A 551 47.71 -7.24 1.20
C SER A 551 46.97 -8.00 2.32
N LYS A 552 47.75 -8.75 3.10
CA LYS A 552 47.35 -9.64 4.23
C LYS A 552 46.08 -9.28 4.98
#